data_AF-A0A3D4I445-F1
#
_entry.id   AF-A0A3D4I445-F1
#
_cell.length_a   1.000
_cell.length_b   1.000
_cell.length_c   1.000
_cell.angle_alpha   90.00
_cell.angle_beta   90.00
_cell.angle_gamma   90.00
#
_symmetry.space_group_name_H-M   'P 1'
#
loop_
_entity.id
_entity.type
_entity.pdbx_description
1 polymer ?
#
loop_
_entity_poly.entity_id
_entity_poly.type
_entity_poly.pdbx_seq_one_letter_code
_entity_poly.pdbx_strand_id
1 'polypeptide(L)'
;MEIELPSHVQNIISLLERGGFEAYAVGGCVRDSVLGRVPNDWDVTTSAKPHEVEKCLCGFKIIETGLKHGTVTVPTATGPVEITTYRIDGGYSDNRHPDSVRFTDDLKADLSRRDFTVNAMAYGASRGIVDYFGGMDDIRRGVIRCVGEPEKRFNEDGLRVLRALRFSSVLGFSVEGGTSLQINACRELLGGIAHERVRDEFTKLLCGKNVFDVLQDYREAIAVFIPEIRPCFGFAQNNPHHIYDVWGHILKAVQSIEPDPLLR
;
A
#
# COMPACT_ATOMS: atom_id res chain seq x y z
N MET A 1 8.90 -21.55 -0.22
CA MET A 1 7.56 -21.11 -0.67
C MET A 1 7.73 -20.62 -2.09
N GLU A 2 6.92 -21.12 -3.01
CA GLU A 2 6.97 -20.78 -4.42
C GLU A 2 5.69 -20.00 -4.74
N ILE A 3 5.84 -18.83 -5.36
CA ILE A 3 4.73 -17.99 -5.81
C ILE A 3 4.53 -18.28 -7.30
N GLU A 4 3.30 -18.65 -7.66
CA GLU A 4 2.91 -18.86 -9.05
C GLU A 4 2.76 -17.50 -9.75
N LEU A 5 3.76 -17.15 -10.56
CA LEU A 5 3.72 -15.95 -11.38
C LEU A 5 2.87 -16.20 -12.62
N PRO A 6 1.98 -15.27 -13.00
CA PRO A 6 1.34 -15.32 -14.30
C PRO A 6 2.38 -15.36 -15.42
N SER A 7 2.10 -16.12 -16.48
CA SER A 7 3.05 -16.35 -17.58
C SER A 7 3.59 -15.05 -18.21
N HIS A 8 2.77 -14.00 -18.30
CA HIS A 8 3.18 -12.70 -18.83
C HIS A 8 4.16 -11.98 -17.88
N VAL A 9 3.94 -12.02 -16.57
CA VAL A 9 4.86 -11.46 -15.56
C VAL A 9 6.18 -12.23 -15.56
N GLN A 10 6.10 -13.57 -15.59
CA GLN A 10 7.28 -14.43 -15.65
C GLN A 10 8.11 -14.15 -16.92
N ASN A 11 7.46 -13.99 -18.07
CA ASN A 11 8.15 -13.67 -19.33
C ASN A 11 8.83 -12.30 -19.28
N ILE A 12 8.19 -11.28 -18.70
CA ILE A 12 8.79 -9.95 -18.49
C ILE A 12 10.04 -10.06 -17.62
N ILE A 13 9.95 -10.72 -16.46
CA ILE A 13 11.09 -10.92 -15.55
C ILE A 13 12.22 -11.68 -16.28
N SER A 14 11.91 -12.77 -16.98
CA SER A 14 12.90 -13.56 -17.72
C SER A 14 13.58 -12.77 -18.86
N LEU A 15 12.86 -11.86 -19.53
CA LEU A 15 13.44 -10.99 -20.56
C LEU A 15 14.44 -9.99 -19.97
N LEU A 16 14.11 -9.39 -18.82
CA LEU A 16 15.01 -8.50 -18.10
C LEU A 16 16.25 -9.24 -17.58
N GLU A 17 16.07 -10.44 -17.03
CA GLU A 17 17.16 -11.30 -16.56
C GLU A 17 18.08 -11.74 -17.72
N ARG A 18 17.54 -12.08 -18.88
CA ARG A 18 18.33 -12.36 -20.10
C ARG A 18 19.11 -11.14 -20.60
N GLY A 19 18.60 -9.94 -20.33
CA GLY A 19 19.28 -8.67 -20.56
C GLY A 19 20.44 -8.39 -19.60
N GLY A 20 20.64 -9.24 -18.58
CA GLY A 20 21.66 -9.07 -17.54
C GLY A 20 21.22 -8.23 -16.35
N PHE A 21 19.91 -7.95 -16.22
CA PHE A 21 19.36 -7.15 -15.13
C PHE A 21 18.67 -8.01 -14.08
N GLU A 22 18.61 -7.53 -12.84
CA GLU A 22 17.76 -8.16 -11.83
C GLU A 22 16.31 -7.71 -12.01
N ALA A 23 15.36 -8.62 -11.85
CA ALA A 23 13.94 -8.30 -11.89
C ALA A 23 13.14 -9.17 -10.91
N TYR A 24 12.16 -8.58 -10.23
CA TYR A 24 11.35 -9.25 -9.23
C TYR A 24 9.92 -8.77 -9.27
N ALA A 25 8.96 -9.65 -9.01
CA ALA A 25 7.63 -9.23 -8.56
C ALA A 25 7.76 -8.58 -7.17
N VAL A 26 6.98 -7.54 -6.87
CA VAL A 26 7.18 -6.76 -5.64
C VAL A 26 5.88 -6.23 -5.04
N GLY A 27 5.85 -6.07 -3.72
CA GLY A 27 4.77 -5.34 -3.06
C GLY A 27 3.49 -6.14 -2.88
N GLY A 28 2.36 -5.55 -3.26
CA GLY A 28 1.03 -6.09 -2.96
C GLY A 28 0.82 -7.48 -3.55
N CYS A 29 1.32 -7.73 -4.77
CA CYS A 29 1.21 -9.04 -5.41
C CYS A 29 1.97 -10.13 -4.66
N VAL A 30 3.15 -9.81 -4.12
CA VAL A 30 3.94 -10.75 -3.32
C VAL A 30 3.22 -11.03 -2.00
N ARG A 31 2.77 -9.98 -1.29
CA ARG A 31 1.99 -10.11 -0.05
C ARG A 31 0.76 -10.99 -0.24
N ASP A 32 -0.03 -10.70 -1.25
CA ASP A 32 -1.30 -11.39 -1.49
C ASP A 32 -1.05 -12.85 -1.86
N SER A 33 -0.02 -13.13 -2.66
CA SER A 33 0.41 -14.50 -2.96
C SER A 33 0.85 -15.28 -1.71
N VAL A 34 1.62 -14.65 -0.81
CA VAL A 34 2.02 -15.27 0.47
C VAL A 34 0.81 -15.56 1.36
N LEU A 35 -0.22 -14.71 1.29
CA LEU A 35 -1.50 -14.89 1.98
C LEU A 35 -2.42 -15.93 1.31
N GLY A 36 -2.00 -16.55 0.20
CA GLY A 36 -2.82 -17.49 -0.57
C GLY A 36 -3.98 -16.82 -1.31
N ARG A 37 -3.89 -15.51 -1.57
CA ARG A 37 -4.86 -14.73 -2.35
C ARG A 37 -4.33 -14.55 -3.77
N VAL A 38 -5.24 -14.46 -4.74
CA VAL A 38 -4.87 -14.12 -6.13
C VAL A 38 -4.66 -12.61 -6.22
N PRO A 39 -3.48 -12.12 -6.62
CA PRO A 39 -3.26 -10.69 -6.85
C PRO A 39 -4.09 -10.18 -8.02
N ASN A 40 -4.68 -8.98 -7.86
CA ASN A 40 -5.39 -8.31 -8.95
C ASN A 40 -4.44 -7.59 -9.91
N ASP A 41 -3.36 -7.01 -9.36
CA ASP A 41 -2.37 -6.23 -10.08
C ASP A 41 -0.98 -6.80 -9.82
N TRP A 42 -0.08 -6.68 -10.80
CA TRP A 42 1.29 -7.19 -10.72
C TRP A 42 2.30 -6.09 -10.98
N ASP A 43 3.09 -5.80 -9.95
CA ASP A 43 4.21 -4.86 -10.03
C ASP A 43 5.53 -5.62 -10.13
N VAL A 44 6.40 -5.16 -11.02
CA VAL A 44 7.77 -5.62 -11.19
C VAL A 44 8.74 -4.50 -10.85
N THR A 45 9.82 -4.83 -10.14
CA THR A 45 10.93 -3.92 -9.87
C THR A 45 12.21 -4.49 -10.49
N THR A 46 13.07 -3.64 -11.04
CA THR A 46 14.27 -4.07 -11.77
C THR A 46 15.47 -3.13 -11.62
N SER A 47 16.68 -3.66 -11.72
CA SER A 47 17.91 -2.83 -11.81
C SER A 47 18.08 -2.14 -13.17
N ALA A 48 17.33 -2.56 -14.20
CA ALA A 48 17.33 -1.93 -15.51
C ALA A 48 16.73 -0.51 -15.45
N LYS A 49 17.38 0.47 -16.08
CA LYS A 49 16.83 1.82 -16.28
C LYS A 49 15.68 1.78 -17.30
N PRO A 50 14.80 2.81 -17.35
CA PRO A 50 13.62 2.75 -18.22
C PRO A 50 13.93 2.47 -19.70
N HIS A 51 14.94 3.14 -20.26
CA HIS A 51 15.39 2.90 -21.63
C HIS A 51 16.01 1.51 -21.86
N GLU A 52 16.52 0.85 -20.82
CA GLU A 52 17.02 -0.53 -20.87
C GLU A 52 15.86 -1.52 -20.82
N VAL A 53 14.84 -1.24 -19.98
CA VAL A 53 13.57 -1.98 -19.96
C VAL A 53 12.93 -1.96 -21.34
N GLU A 54 12.85 -0.79 -21.99
CA GLU A 54 12.32 -0.65 -23.35
C GLU A 54 13.08 -1.48 -24.39
N LYS A 55 14.41 -1.55 -24.29
CA LYS A 55 15.24 -2.39 -25.16
C LYS A 55 15.00 -3.87 -24.93
N CYS A 56 14.95 -4.31 -23.67
CA CYS A 56 14.69 -5.71 -23.30
C CYS A 56 13.28 -6.17 -23.72
N LEU A 57 12.32 -5.25 -23.70
CA LEU A 57 10.92 -5.51 -23.99
C LEU A 57 10.49 -4.91 -25.35
N CYS A 58 11.40 -4.81 -26.32
CA CYS A 58 11.12 -4.20 -27.62
C CYS A 58 9.98 -4.86 -28.42
N GLY A 59 9.63 -6.11 -28.10
CA GLY A 59 8.47 -6.82 -28.66
C GLY A 59 7.13 -6.52 -27.98
N PHE A 60 7.13 -5.71 -26.92
CA PHE A 60 5.93 -5.31 -26.18
C PHE A 60 5.54 -3.88 -26.50
N LYS A 61 4.23 -3.60 -26.41
CA LYS A 61 3.77 -2.21 -26.29
C LYS A 61 4.15 -1.69 -24.91
N ILE A 62 4.76 -0.52 -24.84
CA ILE A 62 5.17 0.13 -23.58
C ILE A 62 4.48 1.50 -23.50
N ILE A 63 3.96 1.82 -22.32
CA ILE A 63 3.38 3.12 -22.00
C ILE A 63 4.27 3.77 -20.94
N GLU A 64 4.74 4.98 -21.25
CA GLU A 64 5.58 5.80 -20.36
C GLU A 64 4.73 6.47 -19.26
N THR A 65 4.21 5.67 -18.33
CA THR A 65 3.29 6.12 -17.26
C THR A 65 3.97 6.94 -16.17
N GLY A 66 5.31 6.87 -16.06
CA GLY A 66 6.04 7.56 -14.99
C GLY A 66 7.55 7.63 -15.22
N LEU A 67 8.01 7.96 -16.42
CA LEU A 67 9.45 7.99 -16.75
C LEU A 67 10.30 8.82 -15.77
N LYS A 68 9.79 9.98 -15.32
CA LYS A 68 10.45 10.83 -14.30
C LYS A 68 10.69 10.10 -12.98
N HIS A 69 9.93 9.05 -12.72
CA HIS A 69 9.92 8.24 -11.51
C HIS A 69 10.48 6.82 -11.75
N GLY A 70 10.95 6.54 -12.98
CA GLY A 70 11.52 5.25 -13.35
C GLY A 70 10.50 4.16 -13.66
N THR A 71 9.23 4.52 -13.87
CA THR A 71 8.14 3.55 -14.09
C THR A 71 7.68 3.55 -15.55
N VAL A 72 7.57 2.36 -16.12
CA VAL A 72 6.93 2.08 -17.41
C VAL A 72 5.85 1.03 -17.22
N THR A 73 4.81 1.07 -18.05
CA THR A 73 3.71 0.10 -17.97
C THR A 73 3.64 -0.72 -19.25
N VAL A 74 3.55 -2.04 -19.09
CA VAL A 74 3.31 -2.99 -20.18
C VAL A 74 1.86 -3.46 -20.11
N PRO A 75 0.99 -3.04 -21.04
CA PRO A 75 -0.37 -3.58 -21.11
C PRO A 75 -0.32 -5.02 -21.62
N THR A 76 -0.89 -5.94 -20.85
CA THR A 76 -1.03 -7.35 -21.24
C THR A 76 -2.51 -7.71 -21.37
N ALA A 77 -2.81 -8.89 -21.94
CA ALA A 77 -4.19 -9.36 -22.11
C ALA A 77 -4.95 -9.53 -20.79
N THR A 78 -4.22 -9.72 -19.69
CA THR A 78 -4.76 -9.99 -18.35
C THR A 78 -4.65 -8.79 -17.40
N GLY A 79 -4.15 -7.66 -17.87
CA GLY A 79 -3.96 -6.45 -17.06
C GLY A 79 -2.62 -5.75 -17.33
N PRO A 80 -2.47 -4.48 -16.93
CA PRO A 80 -1.19 -3.79 -16.99
C PRO A 80 -0.19 -4.38 -15.99
N VAL A 81 1.08 -4.47 -16.38
CA VAL A 81 2.20 -4.73 -15.47
C VAL A 81 3.01 -3.46 -15.36
N GLU A 82 3.13 -2.92 -14.14
CA GLU A 82 4.00 -1.78 -13.87
C GLU A 82 5.41 -2.26 -13.59
N ILE A 83 6.39 -1.69 -14.30
CA ILE A 83 7.81 -2.02 -14.17
C ILE A 83 8.53 -0.78 -13.69
N THR A 84 9.12 -0.83 -12.50
CA THR A 84 9.81 0.30 -11.89
C THR A 84 11.29 0.01 -11.68
N THR A 85 12.15 0.89 -12.18
CA THR A 85 13.59 0.86 -11.90
C THR A 85 13.84 1.11 -10.41
N TYR A 86 14.77 0.36 -9.82
CA TYR A 86 15.24 0.60 -8.45
C TYR A 86 15.66 2.05 -8.27
N ARG A 87 15.18 2.65 -7.18
CA ARG A 87 15.45 4.04 -6.91
C ARG A 87 15.54 4.36 -5.43
N ILE A 88 16.25 5.44 -5.16
CA ILE A 88 16.32 6.11 -3.88
C ILE A 88 15.58 7.44 -4.06
N ASP A 89 14.56 7.63 -3.23
CA ASP A 89 13.78 8.87 -3.19
C ASP A 89 14.51 9.88 -2.29
N GLY A 90 14.61 11.14 -2.73
CA GLY A 90 15.21 12.24 -1.99
C GLY A 90 14.28 12.79 -0.89
N GLY A 91 14.55 14.04 -0.47
CA GLY A 91 13.65 14.76 0.45
C GLY A 91 12.26 14.99 -0.16
N TYR A 92 11.30 15.34 0.68
CA TYR A 92 9.93 15.64 0.28
C TYR A 92 9.57 17.03 0.78
N SER A 93 9.36 17.98 -0.13
CA SER A 93 8.95 19.35 0.21
C SER A 93 7.44 19.54 0.26
N ASP A 94 6.69 18.70 -0.47
CA ASP A 94 5.22 18.76 -0.58
C ASP A 94 4.50 17.60 0.15
N ASN A 95 5.24 16.80 0.93
CA ASN A 95 4.76 15.59 1.60
C ASN A 95 4.03 14.62 0.66
N ARG A 96 4.49 14.50 -0.59
CA ARG A 96 3.94 13.56 -1.58
C ARG A 96 4.98 13.07 -2.58
N HIS A 97 5.63 13.99 -3.28
CA HIS A 97 6.59 13.69 -4.33
C HIS A 97 8.00 13.92 -3.82
N PRO A 98 8.93 12.98 -4.06
CA PRO A 98 10.32 13.23 -3.73
C PRO A 98 10.86 14.35 -4.63
N ASP A 99 11.58 15.29 -4.04
CA ASP A 99 12.22 16.42 -4.71
C ASP A 99 13.25 15.96 -5.74
N SER A 100 13.78 14.74 -5.57
CA SER A 100 14.67 14.09 -6.52
C SER A 100 14.53 12.57 -6.46
N VAL A 101 14.79 11.90 -7.58
CA VAL A 101 14.83 10.45 -7.71
C VAL A 101 16.18 10.06 -8.28
N ARG A 102 16.90 9.16 -7.59
CA ARG A 102 18.16 8.60 -8.08
C ARG A 102 18.01 7.11 -8.30
N PHE A 103 18.31 6.64 -9.51
CA PHE A 103 18.35 5.20 -9.78
C PHE A 103 19.54 4.53 -9.08
N THR A 104 19.32 3.31 -8.61
CA THR A 104 20.32 2.47 -7.93
C THR A 104 20.25 1.05 -8.48
N ASP A 105 21.27 0.25 -8.19
CA ASP A 105 21.31 -1.19 -8.42
C ASP A 105 21.01 -2.00 -7.14
N ASP A 106 20.78 -1.33 -6.01
CA ASP A 106 20.48 -1.96 -4.71
C ASP A 106 18.97 -2.14 -4.50
N LEU A 107 18.50 -3.39 -4.62
CA LEU A 107 17.11 -3.77 -4.31
C LEU A 107 16.71 -3.41 -2.87
N LYS A 108 17.61 -3.55 -1.90
CA LYS A 108 17.30 -3.24 -0.50
C LYS A 108 17.00 -1.75 -0.33
N ALA A 109 17.73 -0.90 -1.04
CA ALA A 109 17.48 0.54 -1.05
C ALA A 109 16.11 0.87 -1.66
N ASP A 110 15.72 0.23 -2.77
CA ASP A 110 14.37 0.42 -3.36
C ASP A 110 13.26 -0.07 -2.41
N LEU A 111 13.42 -1.24 -1.80
CA LEU A 111 12.42 -1.76 -0.87
C LEU A 111 12.32 -0.90 0.40
N SER A 112 13.41 -0.23 0.81
CA SER A 112 13.43 0.61 2.03
C SER A 112 12.51 1.83 1.97
N ARG A 113 12.21 2.35 0.77
CA ARG A 113 11.37 3.55 0.57
C ARG A 113 9.87 3.25 0.62
N ARG A 114 9.49 1.97 0.64
CA ARG A 114 8.10 1.52 0.65
C ARG A 114 7.46 1.80 2.00
N ASP A 115 6.13 1.77 2.03
CA ASP A 115 5.34 2.16 3.19
C ASP A 115 5.44 1.14 4.34
N PHE A 116 5.09 -0.12 4.07
CA PHE A 116 4.96 -1.16 5.10
C PHE A 116 5.79 -2.39 4.79
N THR A 117 6.27 -3.06 5.84
CA THR A 117 7.10 -4.28 5.76
C THR A 117 6.45 -5.36 4.90
N VAL A 118 5.14 -5.58 5.09
CA VAL A 118 4.34 -6.55 4.32
C VAL A 118 4.26 -6.22 2.82
N ASN A 119 4.54 -4.98 2.41
CA ASN A 119 4.60 -4.54 1.02
C ASN A 119 6.04 -4.28 0.54
N ALA A 120 7.04 -4.55 1.37
CA ALA A 120 8.46 -4.31 1.10
C ALA A 120 9.24 -5.61 0.90
N MET A 121 8.59 -6.57 0.23
CA MET A 121 9.16 -7.85 -0.16
C MET A 121 9.17 -7.97 -1.68
N ALA A 122 10.14 -8.74 -2.17
CA ALA A 122 10.28 -9.05 -3.59
C ALA A 122 10.31 -10.57 -3.81
N TYR A 123 9.96 -11.02 -5.00
CA TYR A 123 9.99 -12.42 -5.40
C TYR A 123 10.55 -12.58 -6.80
N GLY A 124 11.55 -13.46 -6.95
CA GLY A 124 12.08 -13.89 -8.23
C GLY A 124 12.05 -15.41 -8.31
N ALA A 125 11.61 -15.98 -9.43
CA ALA A 125 11.44 -17.43 -9.57
C ALA A 125 12.73 -18.22 -9.25
N SER A 126 13.89 -17.68 -9.61
CA SER A 126 15.21 -18.29 -9.36
C SER A 126 15.76 -18.03 -7.95
N ARG A 127 15.30 -16.97 -7.27
CA ARG A 127 15.85 -16.47 -5.99
C ARG A 127 14.92 -16.68 -4.80
N GLY A 128 13.65 -17.01 -5.05
CA GLY A 128 12.61 -17.08 -4.03
C GLY A 128 12.20 -15.70 -3.51
N ILE A 129 11.68 -15.68 -2.27
CA ILE A 129 11.25 -14.46 -1.58
C ILE A 129 12.48 -13.76 -0.99
N VAL A 130 12.60 -12.47 -1.28
CA VAL A 130 13.57 -11.55 -0.68
C VAL A 130 12.84 -10.62 0.29
N ASP A 131 13.20 -10.72 1.57
CA ASP A 131 12.61 -9.91 2.65
C ASP A 131 13.70 -9.37 3.57
N TYR A 132 13.98 -8.08 3.46
CA TYR A 132 14.98 -7.39 4.28
C TYR A 132 14.41 -6.75 5.55
N PHE A 133 13.08 -6.65 5.66
CA PHE A 133 12.41 -5.82 6.67
C PHE A 133 11.45 -6.60 7.57
N GLY A 134 11.39 -7.93 7.44
CA GLY A 134 10.57 -8.80 8.27
C GLY A 134 9.10 -8.84 7.85
N GLY A 135 8.80 -8.55 6.58
CA GLY A 135 7.45 -8.60 6.04
C GLY A 135 6.80 -9.98 6.16
N MET A 136 7.56 -11.07 6.03
CA MET A 136 7.06 -12.43 6.21
C MET A 136 6.59 -12.71 7.64
N ASP A 137 7.34 -12.21 8.64
CA ASP A 137 6.97 -12.37 10.05
C ASP A 137 5.77 -11.51 10.41
N ASP A 138 5.72 -10.27 9.91
CA ASP A 138 4.57 -9.38 10.11
C ASP A 138 3.30 -9.94 9.43
N ILE A 139 3.41 -10.58 8.25
CA ILE A 139 2.29 -11.33 7.65
C ILE A 139 1.83 -12.47 8.54
N ARG A 140 2.74 -13.32 9.04
CA ARG A 140 2.40 -14.44 9.92
C ARG A 140 1.71 -13.99 11.21
N ARG A 141 2.12 -12.83 11.74
CA ARG A 141 1.57 -12.24 12.96
C ARG A 141 0.31 -11.40 12.71
N GLY A 142 -0.04 -11.11 11.45
CA GLY A 142 -1.13 -10.21 11.11
C GLY A 142 -0.88 -8.78 11.59
N VAL A 143 0.28 -8.21 11.24
CA VAL A 143 0.72 -6.88 11.70
C VAL A 143 1.02 -5.96 10.51
N ILE A 144 0.56 -4.71 10.60
CA ILE A 144 0.96 -3.60 9.73
C ILE A 144 2.04 -2.78 10.46
N ARG A 145 3.24 -2.77 9.90
CA ARG A 145 4.42 -2.05 10.42
C ARG A 145 5.05 -1.23 9.32
N CYS A 146 5.41 0.03 9.60
CA CYS A 146 6.17 0.84 8.65
C CYS A 146 7.57 0.29 8.38
N VAL A 147 8.10 0.49 7.17
CA VAL A 147 9.52 0.25 6.89
C VAL A 147 10.35 1.37 7.49
N GLY A 148 11.28 1.05 8.39
CA GLY A 148 12.10 2.06 9.07
C GLY A 148 11.31 2.83 10.13
N GLU A 149 11.52 4.14 10.23
CA GLU A 149 10.91 4.98 11.26
C GLU A 149 9.52 5.49 10.80
N PRO A 150 8.42 5.18 11.52
CA PRO A 150 7.07 5.54 11.10
C PRO A 150 6.85 7.05 10.95
N GLU A 151 7.41 7.86 11.87
CA GLU A 151 7.31 9.33 11.82
C GLU A 151 7.86 9.89 10.51
N LYS A 152 9.08 9.49 10.14
CA LYS A 152 9.70 9.91 8.86
C LYS A 152 8.84 9.46 7.68
N ARG A 153 8.37 8.21 7.68
CA ARG A 153 7.55 7.66 6.59
C ARG A 153 6.24 8.40 6.40
N PHE A 154 5.58 8.85 7.47
CA PHE A 154 4.34 9.62 7.38
C PHE A 154 4.58 11.07 6.97
N ASN A 155 5.69 11.69 7.36
CA ASN A 155 6.04 13.03 6.89
C ASN A 155 6.43 13.05 5.40
N GLU A 156 6.99 11.97 4.86
CA GLU A 156 7.27 11.84 3.42
C GLU A 156 5.99 11.80 2.56
N ASP A 157 4.98 11.01 2.96
CA ASP A 157 3.65 11.01 2.34
C ASP A 157 2.58 10.81 3.41
N GLY A 158 1.84 11.87 3.72
CA GLY A 158 0.77 11.85 4.73
C GLY A 158 -0.30 10.80 4.43
N LEU A 159 -0.48 10.42 3.15
CA LEU A 159 -1.46 9.39 2.76
C LEU A 159 -1.12 8.03 3.36
N ARG A 160 0.14 7.79 3.72
CA ARG A 160 0.57 6.54 4.37
C ARG A 160 -0.12 6.31 5.71
N VAL A 161 -0.53 7.37 6.42
CA VAL A 161 -1.36 7.24 7.62
C VAL A 161 -2.67 6.52 7.28
N LEU A 162 -3.39 7.01 6.27
CA LEU A 162 -4.66 6.41 5.84
C LEU A 162 -4.46 5.04 5.19
N ARG A 163 -3.36 4.83 4.45
CA ARG A 163 -3.00 3.50 3.91
C ARG A 163 -2.79 2.47 5.01
N ALA A 164 -2.16 2.83 6.13
CA ALA A 164 -1.97 1.91 7.26
C ALA A 164 -3.33 1.43 7.79
N LEU A 165 -4.27 2.36 7.96
CA LEU A 165 -5.64 2.07 8.39
C LEU A 165 -6.39 1.23 7.35
N ARG A 166 -6.27 1.55 6.06
CA ARG A 166 -6.85 0.75 4.97
C ARG A 166 -6.31 -0.68 5.00
N PHE A 167 -4.99 -0.89 5.08
CA PHE A 167 -4.43 -2.23 5.07
C PHE A 167 -4.82 -3.02 6.32
N SER A 168 -4.84 -2.38 7.49
CA SER A 168 -5.38 -2.96 8.72
C SER A 168 -6.81 -3.44 8.51
N SER A 169 -7.68 -2.60 7.93
CA SER A 169 -9.08 -2.91 7.65
C SER A 169 -9.26 -4.05 6.63
N VAL A 170 -8.58 -3.97 5.48
CA VAL A 170 -8.76 -4.91 4.35
C VAL A 170 -8.11 -6.26 4.62
N LEU A 171 -6.93 -6.28 5.25
CA LEU A 171 -6.21 -7.51 5.55
C LEU A 171 -6.71 -8.17 6.83
N GLY A 172 -7.32 -7.40 7.74
CA GLY A 172 -7.68 -7.85 9.08
C GLY A 172 -6.48 -7.94 10.01
N PHE A 173 -5.49 -7.07 9.79
CA PHE A 173 -4.23 -7.06 10.53
C PHE A 173 -4.29 -5.99 11.62
N SER A 174 -3.62 -6.21 12.73
CA SER A 174 -3.39 -5.18 13.76
C SER A 174 -2.31 -4.20 13.30
N VAL A 175 -2.34 -2.96 13.79
CA VAL A 175 -1.25 -2.01 13.56
C VAL A 175 -0.22 -2.15 14.68
N GLU A 176 1.05 -2.18 14.31
CA GLU A 176 2.15 -2.25 15.26
C GLU A 176 2.21 -1.04 16.19
N GLY A 177 2.58 -1.23 17.46
CA GLY A 177 2.49 -0.20 18.49
C GLY A 177 3.19 1.13 18.14
N GLY A 178 4.45 1.09 17.67
CA GLY A 178 5.17 2.30 17.25
C GLY A 178 4.54 2.97 16.03
N THR A 179 4.08 2.18 15.07
CA THR A 179 3.34 2.65 13.90
C THR A 179 2.01 3.30 14.30
N SER A 180 1.26 2.68 15.21
CA SER A 180 -0.03 3.16 15.73
C SER A 180 0.11 4.46 16.51
N LEU A 181 1.14 4.58 17.34
CA LEU A 181 1.46 5.83 18.05
C LEU A 181 1.68 6.97 17.05
N GLN A 182 2.43 6.72 15.99
CA GLN A 182 2.74 7.73 14.99
C GLN A 182 1.57 8.04 14.05
N ILE A 183 0.65 7.10 13.80
CA ILE A 183 -0.62 7.41 13.12
C ILE A 183 -1.37 8.51 13.89
N ASN A 184 -1.47 8.38 15.21
CA ASN A 184 -2.18 9.36 16.04
C ASN A 184 -1.46 10.70 16.14
N ALA A 185 -0.12 10.68 16.21
CA ALA A 185 0.70 11.89 16.28
C ALA A 185 0.73 12.66 14.95
N CYS A 186 0.78 11.95 13.82
CA CYS A 186 0.88 12.52 12.47
C CYS A 186 -0.47 12.70 11.76
N ARG A 187 -1.61 12.42 12.42
CA ARG A 187 -2.95 12.44 11.78
C ARG A 187 -3.29 13.76 11.08
N GLU A 188 -2.81 14.90 11.58
CA GLU A 188 -3.10 16.22 11.03
C GLU A 188 -2.53 16.39 9.61
N LEU A 189 -1.53 15.58 9.22
CA LEU A 189 -1.03 15.52 7.85
C LEU A 189 -2.14 15.16 6.85
N LEU A 190 -3.17 14.43 7.28
CA LEU A 190 -4.31 14.07 6.42
C LEU A 190 -5.08 15.30 5.92
N GLY A 191 -5.07 16.41 6.66
CA GLY A 191 -5.75 17.65 6.26
C GLY A 191 -5.09 18.36 5.06
N GLY A 192 -3.82 18.06 4.78
CA GLY A 192 -3.09 18.61 3.62
C GLY A 192 -3.19 17.76 2.36
N ILE A 193 -3.89 16.62 2.41
CA ILE A 193 -3.95 15.67 1.30
C ILE A 193 -5.13 16.01 0.39
N ALA A 194 -4.88 15.93 -0.92
CA ALA A 194 -5.93 16.08 -1.92
C ALA A 194 -7.11 15.11 -1.69
N HIS A 195 -8.33 15.66 -1.72
CA HIS A 195 -9.54 14.96 -1.28
C HIS A 195 -9.84 13.68 -2.07
N GLU A 196 -9.48 13.63 -3.36
CA GLU A 196 -9.64 12.43 -4.18
C GLU A 196 -8.78 11.27 -3.68
N ARG A 197 -7.54 11.54 -3.22
CA ARG A 197 -6.66 10.51 -2.66
C ARG A 197 -7.19 10.00 -1.32
N VAL A 198 -7.68 10.91 -0.48
CA VAL A 198 -8.31 10.55 0.80
C VAL A 198 -9.53 9.69 0.55
N ARG A 199 -10.42 10.09 -0.36
CA ARG A 199 -11.60 9.32 -0.75
C ARG A 199 -11.22 7.92 -1.23
N ASP A 200 -10.29 7.79 -2.17
CA ASP A 200 -9.93 6.50 -2.76
C ASP A 200 -9.37 5.51 -1.73
N GLU A 201 -8.58 5.98 -0.76
CA GLU A 201 -8.09 5.15 0.35
C GLU A 201 -9.18 4.86 1.38
N PHE A 202 -10.01 5.86 1.73
CA PHE A 202 -11.07 5.73 2.72
C PHE A 202 -12.19 4.79 2.25
N THR A 203 -12.64 4.89 0.99
CA THR A 203 -13.62 3.97 0.41
C THR A 203 -13.14 2.52 0.48
N LYS A 204 -11.87 2.26 0.19
CA LYS A 204 -11.27 0.92 0.31
C LYS A 204 -11.18 0.46 1.77
N LEU A 205 -10.89 1.37 2.71
CA LEU A 205 -10.90 1.09 4.14
C LEU A 205 -12.29 0.68 4.61
N LEU A 206 -13.34 1.40 4.19
CA LEU A 206 -14.73 1.13 4.56
C LEU A 206 -15.19 -0.25 4.08
N CYS A 207 -14.72 -0.70 2.92
CA CYS A 207 -15.00 -2.03 2.38
C CYS A 207 -14.14 -3.15 3.00
N GLY A 208 -13.29 -2.84 3.98
CA GLY A 208 -12.46 -3.83 4.67
C GLY A 208 -13.24 -4.68 5.68
N LYS A 209 -12.65 -5.82 6.04
CA LYS A 209 -13.24 -6.79 6.98
C LYS A 209 -13.17 -6.29 8.42
N ASN A 210 -12.12 -5.55 8.76
CA ASN A 210 -11.87 -5.02 10.10
C ASN A 210 -12.25 -3.53 10.24
N VAL A 211 -13.23 -3.07 9.45
CA VAL A 211 -13.63 -1.66 9.39
C VAL A 211 -14.09 -1.12 10.76
N PHE A 212 -14.80 -1.92 11.55
CA PHE A 212 -15.32 -1.49 12.86
C PHE A 212 -14.19 -1.10 13.80
N ASP A 213 -13.23 -2.01 14.03
CA ASP A 213 -12.14 -1.79 14.99
C ASP A 213 -11.23 -0.64 14.51
N VAL A 214 -10.92 -0.57 13.21
CA VAL A 214 -10.11 0.52 12.64
C VAL A 214 -10.78 1.89 12.81
N LEU A 215 -12.07 2.00 12.50
CA LEU A 215 -12.78 3.27 12.67
C LEU A 215 -12.94 3.63 14.16
N GLN A 216 -13.12 2.65 15.04
CA GLN A 216 -13.22 2.87 16.48
C GLN A 216 -11.89 3.37 17.08
N ASP A 217 -10.79 2.69 16.79
CA ASP A 217 -9.47 2.96 17.37
C ASP A 217 -8.84 4.25 16.84
N TYR A 218 -9.12 4.58 15.56
CA TYR A 218 -8.51 5.71 14.86
C TYR A 218 -9.52 6.80 14.47
N ARG A 219 -10.65 6.88 15.18
CA ARG A 219 -11.72 7.87 14.95
C ARG A 219 -11.22 9.32 14.87
N GLU A 220 -10.19 9.66 15.65
CA GLU A 220 -9.57 10.99 15.66
C GLU A 220 -8.84 11.31 14.34
N ALA A 221 -8.25 10.31 13.69
CA ALA A 221 -7.62 10.48 12.39
C ALA A 221 -8.67 10.64 11.28
N ILE A 222 -9.78 9.88 11.34
CA ILE A 222 -10.90 10.03 10.39
C ILE A 222 -11.53 11.42 10.52
N ALA A 223 -11.64 11.91 11.75
CA ALA A 223 -12.18 13.22 12.07
C ALA A 223 -11.31 14.41 11.63
N VAL A 224 -10.12 14.18 11.07
CA VAL A 224 -9.32 15.24 10.42
C VAL A 224 -9.93 15.65 9.08
N PHE A 225 -10.43 14.69 8.30
CA PHE A 225 -10.99 14.94 6.97
C PHE A 225 -12.52 14.82 6.91
N ILE A 226 -13.17 14.35 7.98
CA ILE A 226 -14.64 14.40 8.18
C ILE A 226 -14.93 14.96 9.58
N PRO A 227 -14.73 16.26 9.83
CA PRO A 227 -14.86 16.83 11.18
C PRO A 227 -16.28 16.68 11.78
N GLU A 228 -17.29 16.51 10.94
CA GLU A 228 -18.70 16.36 11.32
C GLU A 228 -19.00 15.09 12.12
N ILE A 229 -18.09 14.10 12.14
CA ILE A 229 -18.26 12.89 12.96
C ILE A 229 -17.85 13.10 14.42
N ARG A 230 -17.06 14.14 14.74
CA ARG A 230 -16.57 14.38 16.11
C ARG A 230 -17.70 14.50 17.13
N PRO A 231 -18.80 15.24 16.87
CA PRO A 231 -19.92 15.31 17.81
C PRO A 231 -20.62 13.97 18.07
N CYS A 232 -20.44 12.97 17.20
CA CYS A 232 -21.05 11.64 17.39
C CYS A 232 -20.33 10.81 18.46
N PHE A 233 -19.08 11.15 18.77
CA PHE A 233 -18.22 10.41 19.68
C PHE A 233 -18.72 10.48 21.13
N GLY A 234 -19.17 9.36 21.70
CA GLY A 234 -19.68 9.32 23.06
C GLY A 234 -21.08 9.95 23.23
N PHE A 235 -21.73 10.38 22.14
CA PHE A 235 -23.04 10.99 22.20
C PHE A 235 -24.10 9.92 22.52
N ALA A 236 -24.58 9.91 23.76
CA ALA A 236 -25.65 9.02 24.19
C ALA A 236 -26.97 9.35 23.47
N GLN A 237 -27.56 8.37 22.81
CA GLN A 237 -28.85 8.53 22.11
C GLN A 237 -30.04 8.63 23.07
N ASN A 238 -29.87 8.18 24.33
CA ASN A 238 -30.88 8.25 25.40
C ASN A 238 -32.26 7.71 24.98
N ASN A 239 -32.29 6.58 24.27
CA ASN A 239 -33.49 5.94 23.77
C ASN A 239 -33.49 4.45 24.17
N PRO A 240 -34.62 3.90 24.69
CA PRO A 240 -34.74 2.47 25.02
C PRO A 240 -34.40 1.48 23.89
N HIS A 241 -34.46 1.92 22.63
CA HIS A 241 -34.21 1.09 21.46
C HIS A 241 -32.74 1.08 20.99
N HIS A 242 -31.86 1.85 21.64
CA HIS A 242 -30.45 1.97 21.23
C HIS A 242 -29.50 1.66 22.38
N ILE A 243 -28.64 0.66 22.16
CA ILE A 243 -27.64 0.19 23.13
C ILE A 243 -26.23 0.79 22.91
N TYR A 244 -26.07 1.64 21.89
CA TYR A 244 -24.81 2.29 21.50
C TYR A 244 -24.93 3.82 21.53
N ASP A 245 -23.79 4.52 21.63
CA ASP A 245 -23.71 5.95 21.30
C ASP A 245 -23.89 6.15 19.77
N VAL A 246 -24.00 7.40 19.31
CA VAL A 246 -24.20 7.69 17.88
C VAL A 246 -23.07 7.12 17.03
N TRP A 247 -21.81 7.28 17.47
CA TRP A 247 -20.66 6.73 16.75
C TRP A 247 -20.69 5.20 16.67
N GLY A 248 -20.88 4.51 17.78
CA GLY A 248 -20.98 3.06 17.84
C GLY A 248 -22.12 2.53 16.97
N HIS A 249 -23.25 3.25 16.91
CA HIS A 249 -24.34 2.93 15.99
C HIS A 249 -23.89 3.07 14.52
N ILE A 250 -23.26 4.17 14.14
CA ILE A 250 -22.70 4.37 12.78
C ILE A 250 -21.75 3.22 12.41
N LEU A 251 -20.83 2.87 13.31
CA LEU A 251 -19.88 1.78 13.07
C LEU A 251 -20.56 0.43 12.89
N LYS A 252 -21.60 0.14 13.69
CA LYS A 252 -22.39 -1.09 13.53
C LYS A 252 -23.17 -1.12 12.23
N ALA A 253 -23.71 0.01 11.79
CA ALA A 253 -24.36 0.12 10.49
C ALA A 253 -23.37 -0.17 9.34
N VAL A 254 -22.21 0.49 9.35
CA VAL A 254 -21.15 0.29 8.34
C VAL A 254 -20.64 -1.17 8.33
N GLN A 255 -20.46 -1.78 9.51
CA GLN A 255 -20.03 -3.18 9.60
C GLN A 255 -21.08 -4.16 9.06
N SER A 256 -22.36 -3.86 9.25
CA SER A 256 -23.47 -4.79 8.96
C SER A 256 -23.92 -4.76 7.50
N ILE A 257 -23.63 -3.69 6.76
CA ILE A 257 -23.95 -3.60 5.33
C ILE A 257 -22.88 -4.28 4.48
N GLU A 258 -23.23 -4.75 3.29
CA GLU A 258 -22.28 -5.40 2.37
C GLU A 258 -21.10 -4.47 2.03
N PRO A 259 -19.87 -5.01 1.87
CA PRO A 259 -18.67 -4.24 1.56
C PRO A 259 -18.64 -3.78 0.10
N ASP A 260 -19.65 -3.01 -0.30
CA ASP A 260 -19.78 -2.40 -1.61
C ASP A 260 -19.57 -0.88 -1.49
N PRO A 261 -18.71 -0.26 -2.33
CA PRO A 261 -18.44 1.18 -2.31
C PRO A 261 -19.65 2.11 -2.50
N LEU A 262 -20.76 1.63 -3.04
CA LEU A 262 -22.01 2.39 -3.16
C LEU A 262 -22.87 2.29 -1.89
N LEU A 263 -22.68 1.22 -1.11
CA LEU A 263 -23.41 0.95 0.12
C LEU A 263 -22.68 1.45 1.38
N ARG A 264 -21.35 1.44 1.37
CA ARG A 264 -20.48 1.87 2.47
C ARG A 264 -19.81 3.21 2.22
#